data_AF-A0A934U006-F1
#
_entry.id   AF-A0A934U006-F1
#
_cell.length_a   1.000
_cell.length_b   1.000
_cell.length_c   1.000
_cell.angle_alpha   90.00
_cell.angle_beta   90.00
_cell.angle_gamma   90.00
#
_symmetry.space_group_name_H-M   'P 1'
#
loop_
_entity.id
_entity.type
_entity.pdbx_description
1 polymer ?
#
loop_
_entity_poly.entity_id
_entity_poly.type
_entity_poly.pdbx_seq_one_letter_code
_entity_poly.pdbx_strand_id
1 'polypeptide(L)'
;MSDRNGPHARASASADDRPGGSPGAKTARYSRAEYAKVLALQEEVARADADYQRLRNAYVDIAQNEPTHEVALAMIGADMDRAHARLQALIGLPRLPFTHEPSTVMRREAHRVPDEHH
;
A
#
# COMPACT_ATOMS: atom_id res chain seq x y z
N MET A 1 -59.25 27.28 -54.23
CA MET A 1 -58.30 27.88 -55.20
C MET A 1 -57.41 28.85 -54.44
N SER A 2 -56.16 28.48 -54.18
CA SER A 2 -55.12 29.38 -53.69
C SER A 2 -53.77 28.77 -54.06
N ASP A 3 -53.36 29.04 -55.28
CA ASP A 3 -51.98 28.94 -55.72
C ASP A 3 -51.16 30.04 -55.03
N ARG A 4 -50.02 29.67 -54.44
CA ARG A 4 -48.82 30.51 -54.38
C ARG A 4 -47.60 29.63 -54.21
N ASN A 5 -47.01 29.31 -55.36
CA ASN A 5 -45.72 28.68 -55.52
C ASN A 5 -44.65 29.77 -55.69
N GLY A 6 -43.47 29.61 -55.07
CA GLY A 6 -42.35 30.55 -55.18
C GLY A 6 -41.13 30.11 -54.35
N PRO A 7 -40.01 29.67 -54.97
CA PRO A 7 -38.96 28.85 -54.35
C PRO A 7 -37.74 29.67 -53.90
N HIS A 8 -36.83 29.06 -53.10
CA HIS A 8 -35.37 28.99 -53.36
C HIS A 8 -34.59 28.51 -52.11
N ALA A 9 -33.83 27.42 -52.32
CA ALA A 9 -32.49 27.10 -51.78
C ALA A 9 -32.31 27.04 -50.23
N ARG A 10 -31.63 26.08 -49.61
CA ARG A 10 -30.52 25.23 -50.03
C ARG A 10 -30.35 24.11 -49.01
N ALA A 11 -29.92 22.94 -49.48
CA ALA A 11 -29.55 21.78 -48.70
C ALA A 11 -28.53 22.07 -47.58
N SER A 12 -28.69 21.38 -46.45
CA SER A 12 -27.60 20.92 -45.58
C SER A 12 -28.10 19.68 -44.82
N ALA A 13 -28.20 18.57 -45.55
CA ALA A 13 -28.11 17.26 -44.92
C ALA A 13 -26.65 17.07 -44.53
N SER A 14 -26.37 17.08 -43.23
CA SER A 14 -25.20 16.41 -42.67
C SER A 14 -25.67 15.72 -41.39
N ALA A 15 -25.90 14.43 -41.54
CA ALA A 15 -25.77 13.49 -40.45
C ALA A 15 -24.36 13.64 -39.86
N ASP A 16 -24.27 14.00 -38.59
CA ASP A 16 -23.11 13.65 -37.77
C ASP A 16 -23.64 13.33 -36.38
N ASP A 17 -24.17 12.12 -36.31
CA ASP A 17 -24.45 11.37 -35.09
C ASP A 17 -23.09 11.06 -34.44
N ARG A 18 -22.57 12.00 -33.64
CA ARG A 18 -21.38 11.79 -32.82
C ARG A 18 -21.78 11.86 -31.35
N PRO A 19 -21.72 10.74 -30.61
CA PRO A 19 -21.72 10.80 -29.16
C PRO A 19 -20.34 11.31 -28.72
N GLY A 20 -20.15 12.62 -28.78
CA GLY A 20 -18.98 13.32 -28.25
C GLY A 20 -19.01 13.40 -26.72
N GLY A 21 -19.35 12.30 -26.05
CA GLY A 21 -19.15 12.13 -24.61
C GLY A 21 -17.70 11.76 -24.37
N SER A 22 -16.80 12.74 -24.49
CA SER A 22 -15.42 12.55 -24.03
C SER A 22 -15.48 12.22 -22.54
N PRO A 23 -14.81 11.14 -22.09
CA PRO A 23 -14.98 10.59 -20.75
C PRO A 23 -14.46 11.64 -19.79
N GLY A 24 -15.39 12.35 -19.14
CA GLY A 24 -15.06 13.19 -18.00
C GLY A 24 -14.19 12.33 -17.11
N ALA A 25 -12.91 12.70 -17.01
CA ALA A 25 -11.96 12.05 -16.13
C ALA A 25 -12.69 11.95 -14.80
N LYS A 26 -13.08 10.73 -14.44
CA LYS A 26 -13.66 10.44 -13.14
C LYS A 26 -12.52 10.71 -12.18
N THR A 27 -12.34 11.97 -11.80
CA THR A 27 -11.77 12.34 -10.53
C THR A 27 -12.74 11.68 -9.58
N ALA A 28 -12.44 10.44 -9.21
CA ALA A 28 -13.18 9.66 -8.24
C ALA A 28 -13.05 10.46 -6.95
N ARG A 29 -13.97 11.41 -6.77
CA ARG A 29 -14.15 12.11 -5.51
C ARG A 29 -14.70 11.01 -4.62
N TYR A 30 -13.80 10.37 -3.89
CA TYR A 30 -14.16 9.39 -2.88
C TYR A 30 -15.33 9.97 -2.09
N SER A 31 -16.39 9.19 -1.97
CA SER A 31 -17.47 9.54 -1.05
C SER A 31 -16.85 9.73 0.33
N ARG A 32 -17.43 10.60 1.15
CA ARG A 32 -16.94 10.85 2.52
C ARG A 32 -16.76 9.55 3.31
N ALA A 33 -17.60 8.55 3.06
CA ALA A 33 -17.52 7.22 3.64
C ALA A 33 -16.31 6.41 3.13
N GLU A 34 -15.97 6.50 1.85
CA GLU A 34 -14.77 5.86 1.29
C GLU A 34 -13.49 6.54 1.79
N TYR A 35 -13.49 7.88 1.89
CA TYR A 35 -12.35 8.62 2.44
C TYR A 35 -12.07 8.26 3.91
N ALA A 36 -13.13 8.11 4.72
CA ALA A 36 -13.00 7.65 6.10
C ALA A 36 -12.41 6.22 6.20
N LYS A 37 -12.79 5.32 5.28
CA LYS A 37 -12.21 3.97 5.20
C LYS A 37 -10.73 3.99 4.83
N VAL A 38 -10.34 4.85 3.88
CA VAL A 38 -8.93 5.00 3.48
C VAL A 38 -8.09 5.54 4.63
N LEU A 39 -8.57 6.56 5.35
CA LEU A 39 -7.89 7.08 6.54
C LEU A 39 -7.75 6.02 7.63
N ALA A 40 -8.81 5.28 7.94
CA ALA A 40 -8.78 4.21 8.92
C ALA A 40 -7.76 3.11 8.55
N LEU A 41 -7.69 2.75 7.26
CA LEU A 41 -6.70 1.79 6.77
C LEU A 41 -5.27 2.32 6.90
N GLN A 42 -5.04 3.60 6.61
CA GLN A 42 -3.72 4.24 6.79
C GLN A 42 -3.28 4.25 8.25
N GLU A 43 -4.19 4.57 9.19
CA GLU A 43 -3.91 4.48 10.62
C GLU A 43 -3.60 3.05 11.06
N GLU A 44 -4.31 2.06 10.52
CA GLU A 44 -4.05 0.66 10.84
C GLU A 44 -2.69 0.17 10.31
N VAL A 45 -2.33 0.58 9.08
CA VAL A 45 -1.00 0.32 8.52
C VAL A 45 0.09 0.96 9.37
N ALA A 46 -0.07 2.22 9.77
CA ALA A 46 0.90 2.92 10.61
C ALA A 46 1.10 2.24 11.98
N ARG A 47 0.01 1.75 12.60
CA ARG A 47 0.10 0.98 13.85
C ARG A 47 0.79 -0.36 13.65
N ALA A 48 0.44 -1.09 12.59
CA ALA A 48 1.04 -2.39 12.29
C ALA A 48 2.55 -2.27 11.98
N ASP A 49 2.96 -1.21 11.28
CA ASP A 49 4.36 -0.92 11.03
C ASP A 49 5.12 -0.58 12.33
N ALA A 50 4.54 0.28 13.17
CA ALA A 50 5.14 0.60 14.48
C ALA A 50 5.31 -0.65 15.38
N ASP A 51 4.33 -1.56 15.37
CA ASP A 51 4.41 -2.83 16.11
C ASP A 51 5.53 -3.73 15.55
N TYR A 52 5.64 -3.84 14.23
CA TYR A 52 6.73 -4.59 13.58
C TYR A 52 8.10 -4.01 13.94
N GLN A 53 8.28 -2.68 13.87
CA GLN A 53 9.53 -2.03 14.21
C GLN A 53 9.89 -2.22 15.69
N ARG A 54 8.91 -2.17 16.59
CA ARG A 54 9.14 -2.44 18.03
C ARG A 54 9.69 -3.84 18.25
N LEU A 55 9.11 -4.84 17.60
CA LEU A 55 9.55 -6.24 17.70
C LEU A 55 10.92 -6.45 17.06
N ARG A 56 11.18 -5.82 15.91
CA ARG A 56 12.49 -5.85 15.27
C ARG A 56 13.59 -5.28 16.16
N ASN A 57 13.33 -4.14 16.79
CA ASN A 57 14.30 -3.51 17.69
C ASN A 57 14.58 -4.40 18.91
N ALA A 58 13.55 -5.00 19.51
CA ALA A 58 13.72 -5.94 20.60
C ALA A 58 14.50 -7.20 20.18
N TYR A 59 14.24 -7.73 18.99
CA TYR A 59 14.98 -8.88 18.46
C TYR A 59 16.46 -8.57 18.26
N VAL A 60 16.78 -7.39 17.69
CA VAL A 60 18.16 -6.93 17.50
C VAL A 60 18.86 -6.72 18.83
N ASP A 61 18.19 -6.09 19.80
CA ASP A 61 18.73 -5.84 21.14
C ASP A 61 19.11 -7.14 21.86
N ILE A 62 18.23 -8.15 21.83
CA ILE A 62 18.53 -9.47 22.41
C ILE A 62 19.64 -10.17 21.63
N ALA A 63 19.63 -10.10 20.29
CA ALA A 63 20.66 -10.74 19.47
C ALA A 63 22.06 -10.17 19.74
N GLN A 64 22.15 -8.90 20.13
CA GLN A 64 23.39 -8.20 20.46
C GLN A 64 23.83 -8.42 21.90
N ASN A 65 22.93 -8.23 22.86
CA ASN A 65 23.28 -8.20 24.28
C ASN A 65 23.21 -9.58 24.94
N GLU A 66 22.27 -10.42 24.49
CA GLU A 66 21.99 -11.72 25.10
C GLU A 66 21.85 -12.84 24.05
N PRO A 67 22.89 -13.04 23.21
CA PRO A 67 22.83 -13.96 22.06
C PRO A 67 22.57 -15.42 22.41
N THR A 68 22.76 -15.83 23.66
CA THR A 68 22.54 -17.20 24.15
C THR A 68 21.10 -17.46 24.58
N HIS A 69 20.26 -16.42 24.67
CA HIS A 69 18.83 -16.56 24.94
C HIS A 69 18.05 -16.95 23.67
N GLU A 70 18.37 -18.13 23.15
CA GLU A 70 17.78 -18.75 21.96
C GLU A 70 16.23 -18.77 22.00
N VAL A 71 15.65 -19.05 23.16
CA VAL A 71 14.19 -19.09 23.34
C VAL A 71 13.58 -17.69 23.19
N ALA A 72 14.21 -16.65 23.75
CA ALA A 72 13.72 -15.28 23.64
C ALA A 72 13.80 -14.80 22.18
N LEU A 73 14.89 -15.12 21.48
CA LEU A 73 15.04 -14.84 20.06
C LEU A 73 13.97 -15.53 19.22
N ALA A 74 13.70 -16.82 19.45
CA ALA A 74 12.67 -17.55 18.74
C ALA A 74 11.25 -16.99 19.01
N MET A 75 10.95 -16.61 20.26
CA MET A 75 9.66 -16.02 20.63
C MET A 75 9.44 -14.67 19.95
N ILE A 76 10.40 -13.75 20.05
CA ILE A 76 10.29 -12.43 19.44
C ILE A 76 10.32 -12.51 17.91
N GLY A 77 11.14 -13.41 17.35
CA GLY A 77 11.16 -13.68 15.92
C GLY A 77 9.80 -14.13 15.39
N ALA A 78 9.14 -15.06 16.09
CA ALA A 78 7.79 -15.50 15.73
C ALA A 78 6.74 -14.37 15.84
N ASP A 79 6.84 -13.51 16.85
CA ASP A 79 5.97 -12.34 16.97
C ASP A 79 6.22 -11.32 15.84
N MET A 80 7.48 -11.12 15.47
CA MET A 80 7.87 -10.24 14.38
C MET A 80 7.33 -10.74 13.04
N ASP A 81 7.42 -12.05 12.78
CA ASP A 81 6.86 -12.67 11.57
C ASP A 81 5.33 -12.50 11.52
N ARG A 82 4.65 -12.65 12.67
CA ARG A 82 3.19 -12.39 12.79
C ARG A 82 2.84 -10.93 12.50
N ALA A 83 3.59 -9.97 13.04
CA ALA A 83 3.39 -8.55 12.78
C ALA A 83 3.63 -8.19 11.31
N HIS A 84 4.68 -8.77 10.71
CA HIS A 84 4.99 -8.57 9.30
C HIS A 84 3.90 -9.14 8.38
N ALA A 85 3.40 -10.35 8.67
CA ALA A 85 2.30 -10.95 7.92
C ALA A 85 1.00 -10.14 8.03
N ARG A 86 0.75 -9.47 9.17
CA ARG A 86 -0.37 -8.54 9.33
C ARG A 86 -0.16 -7.28 8.48
N LEU A 87 1.03 -6.70 8.50
CA LEU A 87 1.36 -5.53 7.68
C LEU A 87 1.21 -5.82 6.18
N GLN A 88 1.70 -6.97 5.70
CA GLN A 88 1.52 -7.42 4.31
C GLN A 88 0.04 -7.53 3.94
N ALA A 89 -0.79 -8.10 4.84
CA ALA A 89 -2.22 -8.24 4.62
C ALA A 89 -2.94 -6.89 4.51
N LEU A 90 -2.53 -5.89 5.30
CA LEU A 90 -3.11 -4.54 5.28
C LEU A 90 -2.74 -3.75 4.01
N ILE A 91 -1.53 -3.97 3.48
CA ILE A 91 -1.04 -3.30 2.26
C ILE A 91 -1.53 -4.03 0.99
N GLY A 92 -2.11 -5.22 1.12
CA GLY A 92 -2.62 -6.02 0.00
C GLY A 92 -1.50 -6.74 -0.77
N LEU A 93 -0.34 -6.92 -0.15
CA LEU A 93 0.74 -7.72 -0.72
C LEU A 93 0.45 -9.22 -0.53
N PRO A 94 0.79 -10.07 -1.50
CA PRO A 94 0.69 -11.51 -1.31
C PRO A 94 1.54 -11.94 -0.12
N ARG A 95 0.98 -12.81 0.73
CA ARG A 95 1.69 -13.40 1.87
C ARG A 95 2.84 -14.27 1.36
N LEU A 96 4.00 -13.65 1.21
CA LEU A 96 5.23 -14.37 0.97
C LEU A 96 5.70 -14.97 2.31
N PRO A 97 6.31 -16.16 2.30
CA PRO A 97 6.97 -16.69 3.49
C PRO A 97 8.09 -15.71 3.86
N PHE A 98 7.81 -14.88 4.86
CA PHE A 98 8.79 -14.02 5.49
C PHE A 98 9.37 -14.82 6.66
N THR A 99 10.62 -15.22 6.50
CA THR A 99 11.41 -15.75 7.60
C THR A 99 12.37 -14.64 7.97
N HIS A 100 12.29 -14.15 9.20
CA HIS A 100 13.28 -13.22 9.69
C HIS A 100 14.69 -13.80 9.63
N GLU A 101 15.68 -12.92 9.48
CA GLU A 101 17.08 -13.34 9.42
C GLU A 101 17.47 -14.08 10.72
N PRO A 102 18.13 -15.24 10.61
CA PRO A 102 18.58 -16.00 11.76
C PRO A 102 19.45 -15.13 12.68
N SER A 103 19.35 -15.37 13.98
CA SER A 103 20.09 -14.63 15.01
C SER A 103 21.61 -14.61 14.78
N THR A 104 22.15 -15.66 14.15
CA THR A 104 23.56 -15.78 13.77
C THR A 104 23.96 -14.80 12.66
N VAL A 105 23.08 -14.51 11.70
CA VAL A 105 23.28 -13.52 10.63
C VAL A 105 23.19 -12.11 11.22
N MET A 106 22.15 -11.84 12.01
CA MET A 106 21.96 -10.54 12.67
C MET A 106 23.11 -10.18 13.62
N ARG A 107 23.67 -11.16 14.35
CA ARG A 107 24.85 -10.96 15.18
C ARG A 107 26.07 -10.54 14.35
N ARG A 108 26.27 -11.20 13.20
CA ARG A 108 27.36 -10.87 12.27
C ARG A 108 27.20 -9.47 11.68
N GLU A 109 25.98 -9.06 11.37
CA GLU A 109 25.68 -7.72 10.88
C GLU A 109 25.84 -6.66 11.97
N ALA A 110 25.34 -6.90 13.19
CA ALA A 110 25.55 -6.02 14.33
C ALA A 110 27.03 -5.76 14.62
N HIS A 111 27.87 -6.79 14.51
CA HIS A 111 29.32 -6.64 14.65
C HIS A 111 30.01 -5.93 13.47
N ARG A 112 29.32 -5.71 12.34
CA ARG A 112 29.81 -4.89 11.21
C ARG A 112 29.42 -3.41 11.31
N VAL A 113 28.40 -3.06 12.09
CA VAL A 113 27.97 -1.67 12.26
C VAL A 113 28.95 -0.76 13.05
N PRO A 114 30.01 -1.20 13.77
CA PRO A 114 30.86 -0.23 14.47
C PRO A 114 31.86 0.55 13.59
N ASP A 115 31.89 0.38 12.25
CA ASP A 115 32.90 1.04 11.39
C ASP A 115 32.40 2.21 10.53
N GLU A 116 31.11 2.59 10.56
CA GLU A 116 30.57 3.68 9.71
C GLU A 116 30.24 5.00 10.44
N HIS A 117 30.62 5.14 11.72
CA HIS A 117 30.39 6.36 12.51
C HIS A 117 31.66 7.02 13.05
N HIS A 118 32.74 7.08 12.26
CA HIS A 118 33.90 7.92 12.55
C HIS A 118 34.23 8.87 11.41
#